data_AF-A0AAD9MJG3-F1
#
_entry.id   AF-A0AAD9MJG3-F1
#
_cell.length_a   1.000
_cell.length_b   1.000
_cell.length_c   1.000
_cell.angle_alpha   90.00
_cell.angle_beta   90.00
_cell.angle_gamma   90.00
#
_symmetry.space_group_name_H-M   'P 1'
#
loop_
_entity.id
_entity.type
_entity.pdbx_description
1 polymer ?
#
loop_
_entity_poly.entity_id
_entity_poly.type
_entity_poly.pdbx_seq_one_letter_code
_entity_poly.pdbx_strand_id
1 'polypeptide(L)'
;MHLLRRSCRVEGRNGPGGATANENPLRMLFATGPGWLDTAPMLRLHMKAYTAGAVGSLLAGAAHAASPGGGVVQWDIQRRQRTDHAAHRLGKRALTVQEIITNDQEAGGYFASCEIGTPPQKFTLQLDTGSSDIWVPSSSASVCQDQSQGGCTKGTFASSQSSTFDDFGQGKFDIQYADGSESKGDYFRDVFQIGSATLSNMTMGLGLKTNIPYGLVGIGYTSNEAIASDSSSASASSTYPNLPVNMVNEGLINTAAYSLWLNDLGANTGSILFGGIDTDKYHGDLISINVYPTNGIYSSFIVALTSLRATSSSGSDELTSSEFPIPVVLDSGTTLSYLPTDIAEQVWTEVGAVYSSTYQIAVIPCSKQKSGGYFSFGFAGASGPRINVTMDELVIDMTTGAAPQIETGPSKGEAACEFGIQNLTSPPYLLGDSFLRSAYVVYDLVNNQIAMAPTDFDANGSNIVSFPNANAAIPLATVAPNQNDLGGGSSTTPGFAASSGFSSSGAQSAAPRSAEAALASVAAVIMLCFLCGSSVLSIF
;
A
#
# COMPACT_ATOMS: atom_id res chain seq x y z
N MET A 1 -26.85 -34.50 19.82
CA MET A 1 -26.82 -35.55 20.86
C MET A 1 -26.20 -34.96 22.13
N HIS A 2 -26.69 -35.40 23.30
CA HIS A 2 -26.13 -35.32 24.67
C HIS A 2 -24.58 -35.30 24.76
N LEU A 3 -23.87 -34.77 25.78
CA LEU A 3 -24.15 -34.19 27.14
C LEU A 3 -23.23 -32.93 27.32
N LEU A 4 -23.26 -32.02 28.33
CA LEU A 4 -24.09 -31.72 29.52
C LEU A 4 -23.85 -30.24 29.96
N ARG A 5 -24.39 -29.81 31.12
CA ARG A 5 -23.95 -28.68 31.97
C ARG A 5 -23.78 -29.18 33.42
N ARG A 6 -22.94 -28.54 34.26
CA ARG A 6 -23.25 -28.35 35.69
C ARG A 6 -22.71 -27.02 36.22
N SER A 7 -23.58 -26.29 36.92
CA SER A 7 -23.31 -25.07 37.66
C SER A 7 -22.87 -25.37 39.10
N CYS A 8 -22.34 -24.36 39.79
CA CYS A 8 -22.78 -24.05 41.17
C CYS A 8 -22.64 -22.55 41.47
N ARG A 9 -23.68 -21.97 42.06
CA ARG A 9 -23.75 -20.59 42.61
C ARG A 9 -24.41 -20.69 43.98
N VAL A 10 -23.83 -20.08 45.01
CA VAL A 10 -24.52 -19.80 46.28
C VAL A 10 -24.06 -18.43 46.80
N GLU A 11 -25.02 -17.56 47.10
CA GLU A 11 -24.85 -16.31 47.84
C GLU A 11 -25.31 -16.50 49.29
N GLY A 12 -24.80 -15.72 50.26
CA GLY A 12 -25.27 -15.89 51.65
C GLY A 12 -24.72 -14.99 52.78
N ARG A 13 -25.04 -13.68 52.75
CA ARG A 13 -25.34 -12.79 53.91
C ARG A 13 -24.29 -12.34 54.97
N ASN A 14 -24.23 -11.01 55.10
CA ASN A 14 -24.27 -10.16 56.32
C ASN A 14 -23.05 -10.05 57.29
N GLY A 15 -22.55 -8.81 57.48
CA GLY A 15 -21.59 -8.39 58.55
C GLY A 15 -22.28 -7.85 59.82
N PRO A 16 -21.82 -6.77 60.52
CA PRO A 16 -20.60 -5.94 60.38
C PRO A 16 -19.84 -5.66 61.72
N GLY A 17 -18.72 -4.90 61.72
CA GLY A 17 -18.22 -4.20 62.94
C GLY A 17 -16.72 -3.80 63.01
N GLY A 18 -16.44 -2.60 63.55
CA GLY A 18 -15.10 -2.09 63.99
C GLY A 18 -14.21 -1.52 62.87
N ALA A 19 -13.83 -0.23 62.81
CA ALA A 19 -12.93 0.53 63.70
C ALA A 19 -11.51 -0.08 63.76
N THR A 20 -10.38 0.60 63.51
CA THR A 20 -10.02 2.04 63.71
C THR A 20 -9.00 2.56 62.68
N ALA A 21 -8.83 3.89 62.61
CA ALA A 21 -7.77 4.56 61.83
C ALA A 21 -6.36 4.42 62.45
N ASN A 22 -5.30 4.55 61.64
CA ASN A 22 -4.42 5.74 61.70
C ASN A 22 -3.42 5.82 60.52
N GLU A 23 -3.02 7.04 60.16
CA GLU A 23 -1.96 7.35 59.20
C GLU A 23 -0.59 7.47 59.89
N ASN A 24 0.52 7.17 59.18
CA ASN A 24 1.59 8.16 58.94
C ASN A 24 2.71 7.62 58.01
N PRO A 25 3.40 8.50 57.25
CA PRO A 25 4.58 8.16 56.46
C PRO A 25 5.89 8.36 57.25
N LEU A 26 7.00 7.79 56.75
CA LEU A 26 8.35 8.04 57.26
C LEU A 26 9.20 8.81 56.26
N ARG A 27 9.88 9.86 56.74
CA ARG A 27 10.78 10.72 55.96
C ARG A 27 12.02 11.06 56.81
N MET A 28 13.18 11.06 56.16
CA MET A 28 14.48 11.61 56.61
C MET A 28 15.16 10.99 57.85
N LEU A 29 16.47 10.74 57.70
CA LEU A 29 17.49 11.41 58.53
C LEU A 29 18.84 11.45 57.82
N PHE A 30 19.54 12.58 57.95
CA PHE A 30 20.92 12.79 57.52
C PHE A 30 21.92 12.21 58.52
N ALA A 31 23.13 11.89 58.07
CA ALA A 31 24.31 11.80 58.94
C ALA A 31 25.56 12.37 58.23
N THR A 32 26.27 13.27 58.91
CA THR A 32 27.50 13.94 58.47
C THR A 32 28.64 13.64 59.44
N GLY A 33 29.87 13.41 58.97
CA GLY A 33 31.06 13.34 59.86
C GLY A 33 32.40 13.14 59.12
N PRO A 34 33.56 13.62 59.64
CA PRO A 34 34.66 14.07 58.76
C PRO A 34 36.11 13.61 59.10
N GLY A 35 37.04 13.88 58.16
CA GLY A 35 38.51 13.94 58.37
C GLY A 35 39.30 12.63 58.12
N TRP A 36 40.61 12.61 57.85
CA TRP A 36 41.66 13.66 57.86
C TRP A 36 42.72 13.42 56.74
N LEU A 37 43.74 14.31 56.67
CA LEU A 37 44.93 14.32 55.77
C LEU A 37 45.79 13.02 55.83
N ASP A 38 46.86 12.76 55.03
CA ASP A 38 47.86 13.69 54.48
C ASP A 38 48.84 13.08 53.43
N THR A 39 49.56 13.97 52.73
CA THR A 39 50.84 13.82 51.99
C THR A 39 50.98 12.95 50.73
N ALA A 40 51.72 13.52 49.76
CA ALA A 40 52.31 12.86 48.59
C ALA A 40 53.84 13.05 48.60
N PRO A 41 54.61 12.29 47.81
CA PRO A 41 55.92 12.74 47.36
C PRO A 41 56.04 12.82 45.82
N MET A 42 56.73 13.85 45.33
CA MET A 42 57.13 13.98 43.92
C MET A 42 58.15 12.91 43.52
N LEU A 43 58.07 12.44 42.28
CA LEU A 43 59.21 11.83 41.59
C LEU A 43 59.46 12.55 40.25
N ARG A 44 60.61 13.23 40.12
CA ARG A 44 61.06 13.79 38.84
C ARG A 44 61.71 12.68 38.00
N LEU A 45 61.26 12.51 36.76
CA LEU A 45 61.94 11.71 35.75
C LEU A 45 62.24 12.57 34.52
N HIS A 46 63.51 12.60 34.13
CA HIS A 46 63.93 13.19 32.86
C HIS A 46 63.58 12.23 31.73
N MET A 47 62.97 12.72 30.65
CA MET A 47 62.98 12.03 29.36
C MET A 47 63.56 12.91 28.26
N LYS A 48 64.38 12.26 27.42
CA LYS A 48 65.13 12.90 26.33
C LYS A 48 64.19 13.18 25.17
N ALA A 49 64.42 14.30 24.48
CA ALA A 49 63.78 14.56 23.20
C ALA A 49 64.17 13.50 22.18
N TYR A 50 63.18 12.83 21.60
CA TYR A 50 63.30 12.10 20.34
C TYR A 50 62.47 12.83 19.28
N THR A 51 63.12 13.22 18.19
CA THR A 51 62.46 13.76 17.01
C THR A 51 61.75 12.63 16.27
N ALA A 52 60.43 12.55 16.40
CA ALA A 52 59.57 11.73 15.54
C ALA A 52 58.98 12.62 14.44
N GLY A 53 58.99 12.14 13.19
CA GLY A 53 58.53 12.91 12.04
C GLY A 53 57.03 13.19 12.08
N ALA A 54 56.64 14.39 11.62
CA ALA A 54 55.23 14.75 11.49
C ALA A 54 54.58 13.95 10.36
N VAL A 55 53.75 12.96 10.72
CA VAL A 55 52.65 12.51 9.86
C VAL A 55 51.41 13.24 10.35
N GLY A 56 50.92 14.18 9.55
CA GLY A 56 49.75 14.98 9.88
C GLY A 56 48.48 14.14 9.80
N SER A 57 48.07 13.53 10.91
CA SER A 57 46.72 12.99 11.05
C SER A 57 45.73 14.15 11.05
N LEU A 58 45.13 14.42 9.90
CA LEU A 58 43.94 15.25 9.78
C LEU A 58 42.82 14.60 10.59
N LEU A 59 42.61 15.09 11.82
CA LEU A 59 41.37 14.93 12.54
C LEU A 59 40.29 15.71 11.77
N ALA A 60 39.76 15.08 10.73
CA ALA A 60 38.50 15.49 10.14
C ALA A 60 37.41 15.25 11.19
N GLY A 61 37.14 16.26 12.01
CA GLY A 61 35.89 16.32 12.74
C GLY A 61 34.78 16.22 11.71
N ALA A 62 33.89 15.23 11.86
CA ALA A 62 32.72 15.05 11.02
C ALA A 62 31.75 16.21 11.28
N ALA A 63 32.02 17.34 10.62
CA ALA A 63 31.07 18.42 10.47
C ALA A 63 29.82 17.80 9.85
N HIS A 64 28.76 17.72 10.63
CA HIS A 64 27.46 17.31 10.13
C HIS A 64 27.05 18.36 9.10
N ALA A 65 27.21 18.01 7.82
CA ALA A 65 26.68 18.78 6.72
C ALA A 65 25.16 18.55 6.70
N ALA A 66 24.46 19.21 7.63
CA ALA A 66 23.02 19.37 7.54
C ALA A 66 22.72 19.95 6.15
N SER A 67 21.92 19.22 5.37
CA SER A 67 21.62 19.61 3.99
C SER A 67 20.95 20.99 3.99
N PRO A 68 21.38 21.93 3.13
CA PRO A 68 20.89 23.30 3.19
C PRO A 68 19.43 23.42 2.69
N GLY A 69 18.50 23.51 3.64
CA GLY A 69 17.44 24.53 3.58
C GLY A 69 16.05 24.15 3.04
N GLY A 70 15.75 22.88 2.77
CA GLY A 70 14.44 22.48 2.21
C GLY A 70 13.36 22.08 3.23
N GLY A 71 13.73 21.42 4.33
CA GLY A 71 12.76 20.75 5.23
C GLY A 71 12.03 19.57 4.58
N VAL A 72 12.61 19.00 3.53
CA VAL A 72 12.05 17.92 2.69
C VAL A 72 13.14 16.90 2.32
N VAL A 73 12.74 15.65 2.08
CA VAL A 73 13.58 14.59 1.51
C VAL A 73 12.80 13.87 0.42
N GLN A 74 13.29 13.89 -0.83
CA GLN A 74 12.76 13.07 -1.91
C GLN A 74 13.48 11.72 -1.96
N TRP A 75 12.71 10.66 -2.22
CA TRP A 75 13.21 9.33 -2.52
C TRP A 75 12.54 8.81 -3.79
N ASP A 76 13.34 8.54 -4.82
CA ASP A 76 12.84 7.98 -6.07
C ASP A 76 12.47 6.50 -5.88
N ILE A 77 11.30 6.11 -6.39
CA ILE A 77 10.78 4.75 -6.31
C ILE A 77 10.63 4.18 -7.71
N GLN A 78 10.88 2.88 -7.85
CA GLN A 78 10.83 2.16 -9.12
C GLN A 78 9.71 1.14 -9.10
N ARG A 79 8.82 1.20 -10.08
CA ARG A 79 7.82 0.15 -10.31
C ARG A 79 8.56 -1.13 -10.69
N ARG A 80 8.19 -2.26 -10.08
CA ARG A 80 8.63 -3.59 -10.50
C ARG A 80 7.41 -4.41 -10.89
N GLN A 81 7.48 -5.03 -12.06
CA GLN A 81 6.48 -5.98 -12.54
C GLN A 81 6.78 -7.36 -11.97
N ARG A 82 5.72 -8.17 -11.84
CA ARG A 82 5.80 -9.57 -11.44
C ARG A 82 6.67 -10.35 -12.42
N THR A 83 7.60 -11.17 -11.92
CA THR A 83 8.44 -12.05 -12.77
C THR A 83 7.86 -13.46 -12.87
N ASP A 84 7.79 -14.03 -14.08
CA ASP A 84 7.11 -15.31 -14.40
C ASP A 84 7.69 -16.58 -13.74
N HIS A 85 7.62 -16.74 -12.42
CA HIS A 85 8.10 -17.95 -11.72
C HIS A 85 7.28 -18.41 -10.50
N ALA A 86 6.03 -18.82 -10.72
CA ALA A 86 5.57 -20.19 -10.38
C ALA A 86 4.05 -20.36 -10.60
N ALA A 87 3.65 -21.30 -11.45
CA ALA A 87 2.26 -21.75 -11.47
C ALA A 87 1.87 -22.25 -10.06
N HIS A 88 0.76 -21.73 -9.52
CA HIS A 88 0.26 -21.97 -8.16
C HIS A 88 0.54 -23.41 -7.70
N ARG A 89 1.36 -23.57 -6.65
CA ARG A 89 1.54 -24.87 -5.99
C ARG A 89 0.29 -25.21 -5.20
N LEU A 90 -0.71 -25.75 -5.90
CA LEU A 90 -2.05 -26.13 -5.42
C LEU A 90 -2.04 -26.69 -3.98
N GLY A 91 -2.24 -25.80 -3.01
CA GLY A 91 -2.44 -26.12 -1.61
C GLY A 91 -3.79 -26.78 -1.40
N LYS A 92 -3.83 -27.98 -0.79
CA LYS A 92 -5.10 -28.64 -0.52
C LYS A 92 -5.84 -27.97 0.64
N ARG A 93 -6.88 -27.19 0.28
CA ARG A 93 -8.03 -26.83 1.13
C ARG A 93 -7.68 -26.14 2.47
N ALA A 94 -7.55 -24.81 2.42
CA ALA A 94 -7.83 -23.95 3.57
C ALA A 94 -8.85 -22.86 3.14
N LEU A 95 -10.00 -22.80 3.82
CA LEU A 95 -11.01 -21.76 3.62
C LEU A 95 -10.72 -20.59 4.57
N THR A 96 -9.78 -19.71 4.21
CA THR A 96 -9.54 -18.42 4.89
C THR A 96 -8.49 -17.64 4.11
N VAL A 97 -8.90 -16.55 3.41
CA VAL A 97 -8.22 -15.26 3.08
C VAL A 97 -6.73 -15.24 2.59
N GLN A 98 -5.98 -16.32 2.69
CA GLN A 98 -4.52 -16.36 2.83
C GLN A 98 -3.76 -16.77 1.53
N GLU A 99 -4.39 -16.62 0.36
CA GLU A 99 -3.76 -16.85 -0.96
C GLU A 99 -4.07 -15.72 -1.98
N ILE A 100 -4.71 -14.62 -1.57
CA ILE A 100 -5.34 -13.65 -2.50
C ILE A 100 -4.62 -12.28 -2.59
N ILE A 101 -3.64 -12.01 -1.73
CA ILE A 101 -2.84 -10.76 -1.73
C ILE A 101 -1.35 -11.06 -1.97
N THR A 102 -1.01 -11.93 -2.93
CA THR A 102 0.38 -12.31 -3.21
C THR A 102 1.17 -11.17 -3.85
N ASN A 103 1.74 -10.30 -3.01
CA ASN A 103 2.74 -9.32 -3.41
C ASN A 103 4.15 -9.94 -3.33
N ASP A 104 4.41 -10.66 -2.24
CA ASP A 104 5.76 -11.07 -1.83
C ASP A 104 6.39 -12.20 -2.65
N GLN A 105 5.58 -13.03 -3.31
CA GLN A 105 6.10 -14.16 -4.09
C GLN A 105 6.55 -13.79 -5.51
N GLU A 106 6.09 -12.64 -6.03
CA GLU A 106 6.26 -12.31 -7.45
C GLU A 106 7.00 -10.98 -7.68
N ALA A 107 7.28 -10.22 -6.62
CA ALA A 107 8.01 -8.95 -6.63
C ALA A 107 7.34 -7.81 -7.44
N GLY A 108 6.01 -7.80 -7.46
CA GLY A 108 5.21 -6.65 -7.85
C GLY A 108 5.31 -5.49 -6.85
N GLY A 109 4.97 -4.29 -7.27
CA GLY A 109 4.89 -3.09 -6.42
C GLY A 109 6.05 -2.10 -6.61
N TYR A 110 6.13 -1.13 -5.69
CA TYR A 110 7.10 -0.03 -5.75
C TYR A 110 8.29 -0.24 -4.82
N PHE A 111 9.50 -0.07 -5.35
CA PHE A 111 10.74 -0.33 -4.62
C PHE A 111 11.67 0.90 -4.60
N ALA A 112 12.30 1.13 -3.45
CA ALA A 112 13.16 2.28 -3.19
C ALA A 112 14.58 1.81 -2.82
N SER A 113 15.62 2.40 -3.41
CA SER A 113 17.02 2.01 -3.13
C SER A 113 17.60 2.80 -1.97
N CYS A 114 18.24 2.12 -1.01
CA CYS A 114 18.89 2.71 0.16
C CYS A 114 20.21 1.98 0.48
N GLU A 115 20.98 2.55 1.41
CA GLU A 115 22.17 1.88 1.96
C GLU A 115 22.10 1.80 3.49
N ILE A 116 22.60 0.72 4.07
CA ILE A 116 22.52 0.42 5.50
C ILE A 116 23.89 0.00 6.03
N GLY A 117 24.32 0.56 7.16
CA GLY A 117 25.54 0.17 7.86
C GLY A 117 26.81 0.94 7.50
N THR A 118 27.91 0.61 8.21
CA THR A 118 29.23 1.22 8.02
C THR A 118 30.33 0.15 7.89
N PRO A 119 30.88 -0.13 6.70
CA PRO A 119 30.58 0.50 5.41
C PRO A 119 29.16 0.18 4.89
N PRO A 120 28.60 1.02 3.99
CA PRO A 120 27.24 0.85 3.53
C PRO A 120 27.01 -0.43 2.69
N GLN A 121 26.00 -1.19 3.06
CA GLN A 121 25.47 -2.34 2.32
C GLN A 121 24.23 -1.88 1.54
N LYS A 122 24.11 -2.24 0.25
CA LYS A 122 23.06 -1.71 -0.63
C LYS A 122 21.79 -2.57 -0.62
N PHE A 123 20.64 -1.92 -0.63
CA PHE A 123 19.32 -2.55 -0.64
C PHE A 123 18.39 -1.91 -1.66
N THR A 124 17.30 -2.62 -1.97
CA THR A 124 16.14 -2.13 -2.70
C THR A 124 14.90 -2.67 -2.01
N LEU A 125 14.30 -1.84 -1.16
CA LEU A 125 13.21 -2.22 -0.26
C LEU A 125 11.85 -1.91 -0.90
N GLN A 126 10.84 -2.72 -0.66
CA GLN A 126 9.47 -2.39 -1.08
C GLN A 126 8.88 -1.29 -0.20
N LEU A 127 8.24 -0.30 -0.81
CA LEU A 127 7.55 0.79 -0.14
C LEU A 127 6.16 0.34 0.34
N ASP A 128 5.88 0.54 1.62
CA ASP A 128 4.66 0.04 2.24
C ASP A 128 4.05 1.10 3.19
N THR A 129 2.87 1.63 2.82
CA THR A 129 2.08 2.53 3.69
C THR A 129 1.11 1.77 4.61
N GLY A 130 0.92 0.46 4.42
CA GLY A 130 0.10 -0.42 5.24
C GLY A 130 0.83 -0.94 6.50
N SER A 131 2.15 -1.10 6.45
CA SER A 131 3.00 -1.40 7.63
C SER A 131 3.82 -0.19 8.10
N SER A 132 4.63 -0.37 9.16
CA SER A 132 5.27 0.75 9.87
C SER A 132 6.69 0.47 10.36
N ASP A 133 7.25 -0.70 10.01
CA ASP A 133 8.62 -1.11 10.31
C ASP A 133 9.48 -1.12 9.03
N ILE A 134 10.72 -0.65 9.12
CA ILE A 134 11.75 -1.04 8.15
C ILE A 134 12.30 -2.40 8.59
N TRP A 135 12.43 -3.34 7.66
CA TRP A 135 13.17 -4.57 7.96
C TRP A 135 13.88 -5.12 6.72
N VAL A 136 14.98 -5.85 6.96
CA VAL A 136 15.81 -6.45 5.91
C VAL A 136 16.13 -7.91 6.22
N PRO A 137 16.20 -8.78 5.20
CA PRO A 137 16.59 -10.17 5.41
C PRO A 137 18.07 -10.25 5.79
N SER A 138 18.38 -11.05 6.81
CA SER A 138 19.75 -11.36 7.19
C SER A 138 20.45 -12.13 6.08
N SER A 139 21.75 -11.89 5.88
CA SER A 139 22.58 -12.72 5.00
C SER A 139 22.57 -14.20 5.39
N SER A 140 22.20 -14.55 6.64
CA SER A 140 22.06 -15.94 7.10
C SER A 140 20.66 -16.55 6.94
N ALA A 141 19.67 -15.79 6.45
CA ALA A 141 18.31 -16.31 6.27
C ALA A 141 18.27 -17.38 5.15
N SER A 142 17.46 -18.43 5.34
CA SER A 142 17.41 -19.57 4.41
C SER A 142 17.00 -19.17 2.99
N VAL A 143 16.04 -18.24 2.87
CA VAL A 143 15.56 -17.69 1.59
C VAL A 143 16.66 -16.98 0.79
N CYS A 144 17.68 -16.45 1.48
CA CYS A 144 18.82 -15.79 0.85
C CYS A 144 19.95 -16.74 0.47
N GLN A 145 20.09 -17.84 1.21
CA GLN A 145 21.06 -18.90 0.93
C GLN A 145 20.59 -19.81 -0.22
N ASP A 146 19.28 -19.99 -0.40
CA ASP A 146 18.69 -20.78 -1.47
C ASP A 146 18.32 -19.89 -2.68
N GLN A 147 19.10 -20.00 -3.76
CA GLN A 147 18.83 -19.30 -5.02
C GLN A 147 17.50 -19.73 -5.67
N SER A 148 16.97 -20.91 -5.36
CA SER A 148 15.64 -21.33 -5.82
C SER A 148 14.48 -20.70 -5.03
N GLN A 149 14.79 -20.00 -3.93
CA GLN A 149 13.84 -19.21 -3.12
C GLN A 149 14.05 -17.71 -3.33
N GLY A 150 14.66 -17.30 -4.44
CA GLY A 150 14.86 -15.89 -4.82
C GLY A 150 16.22 -15.30 -4.43
N GLY A 151 16.98 -15.95 -3.54
CA GLY A 151 18.40 -15.66 -3.29
C GLY A 151 18.69 -14.24 -2.77
N CYS A 152 17.68 -13.53 -2.30
CA CYS A 152 17.72 -12.14 -1.81
C CYS A 152 18.49 -11.15 -2.71
N THR A 153 18.21 -11.20 -4.01
CA THR A 153 18.86 -10.34 -5.03
C THR A 153 18.68 -8.83 -4.81
N LYS A 154 17.69 -8.41 -3.99
CA LYS A 154 17.46 -7.01 -3.62
C LYS A 154 18.28 -6.52 -2.40
N GLY A 155 19.17 -7.36 -1.87
CA GLY A 155 20.07 -7.03 -0.75
C GLY A 155 19.84 -7.95 0.45
N THR A 156 20.92 -8.18 1.21
CA THR A 156 20.90 -8.88 2.50
C THR A 156 21.81 -8.19 3.48
N PHE A 157 21.48 -8.23 4.76
CA PHE A 157 22.27 -7.56 5.79
C PHE A 157 23.20 -8.54 6.52
N ALA A 158 24.50 -8.30 6.40
CA ALA A 158 25.53 -8.96 7.20
C ALA A 158 25.90 -8.05 8.39
N SER A 159 25.28 -8.28 9.55
CA SER A 159 25.51 -7.48 10.77
C SER A 159 26.98 -7.45 11.19
N SER A 160 27.70 -8.58 11.03
CA SER A 160 29.14 -8.69 11.31
C SER A 160 30.05 -7.87 10.38
N GLN A 161 29.50 -7.27 9.32
CA GLN A 161 30.23 -6.39 8.40
C GLN A 161 29.95 -4.89 8.63
N SER A 162 29.01 -4.53 9.52
CA SER A 162 28.77 -3.13 9.90
C SER A 162 29.41 -2.83 11.26
N SER A 163 30.24 -1.79 11.28
CA SER A 163 30.88 -1.25 12.49
C SER A 163 29.98 -0.33 13.32
N THR A 164 28.79 0.01 12.80
CA THR A 164 27.76 0.81 13.47
C THR A 164 26.51 0.01 13.85
N PHE A 165 26.54 -1.32 13.66
CA PHE A 165 25.48 -2.23 14.10
C PHE A 165 25.34 -2.24 15.63
N ASP A 166 24.14 -1.96 16.11
CA ASP A 166 23.73 -2.02 17.51
C ASP A 166 22.53 -2.99 17.66
N ASP A 167 22.69 -4.06 18.45
CA ASP A 167 21.59 -4.99 18.74
C ASP A 167 20.62 -4.34 19.73
N PHE A 168 19.43 -3.99 19.23
CA PHE A 168 18.43 -3.25 19.98
C PHE A 168 17.39 -4.17 20.64
N GLY A 169 17.27 -5.42 20.18
CA GLY A 169 16.17 -6.30 20.55
C GLY A 169 16.26 -7.70 19.95
N GLN A 170 17.29 -8.46 20.32
CA GLN A 170 17.40 -9.88 20.01
C GLN A 170 16.09 -10.67 20.24
N GLY A 171 15.64 -11.39 19.22
CA GLY A 171 14.46 -12.25 19.24
C GLY A 171 13.11 -11.54 19.37
N LYS A 172 13.06 -10.21 19.27
CA LYS A 172 11.83 -9.40 19.44
C LYS A 172 11.16 -8.96 18.14
N PHE A 173 11.82 -9.11 16.99
CA PHE A 173 11.20 -8.77 15.71
C PHE A 173 10.36 -9.96 15.23
N ASP A 174 9.06 -9.76 15.10
CA ASP A 174 8.11 -10.72 14.53
C ASP A 174 7.00 -9.93 13.82
N ILE A 175 6.98 -9.98 12.49
CA ILE A 175 5.98 -9.33 11.65
C ILE A 175 5.30 -10.37 10.74
N GLN A 176 3.99 -10.22 10.54
CA GLN A 176 3.18 -11.02 9.62
C GLN A 176 2.25 -10.10 8.83
N TYR A 177 2.16 -10.31 7.52
CA TYR A 177 1.34 -9.53 6.61
C TYR A 177 0.00 -10.23 6.31
N ALA A 178 -0.93 -9.49 5.69
CA ALA A 178 -2.29 -9.96 5.42
C ALA A 178 -2.36 -11.14 4.42
N ASP A 179 -1.35 -11.30 3.57
CA ASP A 179 -1.21 -12.44 2.64
C ASP A 179 -0.65 -13.71 3.32
N GLY A 180 -0.25 -13.62 4.59
CA GLY A 180 0.38 -14.70 5.35
C GLY A 180 1.90 -14.78 5.22
N SER A 181 2.55 -13.85 4.52
CA SER A 181 4.01 -13.72 4.59
C SER A 181 4.45 -13.27 5.99
N GLU A 182 5.67 -13.63 6.38
CA GLU A 182 6.20 -13.30 7.71
C GLU A 182 7.73 -13.12 7.72
N SER A 183 8.21 -12.36 8.72
CA SER A 183 9.64 -12.20 9.01
C SER A 183 9.86 -12.13 10.52
N LYS A 184 10.81 -12.94 11.02
CA LYS A 184 11.14 -13.05 12.45
C LYS A 184 12.65 -12.98 12.69
N GLY A 185 13.06 -12.34 13.77
CA GLY A 185 14.45 -12.23 14.17
C GLY A 185 14.68 -11.16 15.25
N ASP A 186 15.64 -10.27 15.00
CA ASP A 186 16.12 -9.29 15.97
C ASP A 186 15.72 -7.88 15.55
N TYR A 187 15.42 -6.97 16.48
CA TYR A 187 15.51 -5.54 16.17
C TYR A 187 16.96 -5.08 16.31
N PHE A 188 17.42 -4.27 15.37
CA PHE A 188 18.73 -3.65 15.40
C PHE A 188 18.64 -2.15 15.08
N ARG A 189 19.75 -1.46 15.31
CA ARG A 189 19.98 -0.08 14.93
C ARG A 189 21.23 0.01 14.08
N ASP A 190 21.17 0.84 13.05
CA ASP A 190 22.32 1.18 12.25
C ASP A 190 22.09 2.49 11.48
N VAL A 191 23.11 2.95 10.76
CA VAL A 191 23.04 4.05 9.79
C VAL A 191 22.15 3.63 8.63
N PHE A 192 21.18 4.47 8.25
CA PHE A 192 20.28 4.29 7.11
C PHE A 192 20.35 5.49 6.18
N GLN A 193 20.59 5.27 4.88
CA GLN A 193 20.83 6.32 3.89
C GLN A 193 19.84 6.28 2.73
N ILE A 194 19.23 7.44 2.45
CA ILE A 194 18.30 7.69 1.34
C ILE A 194 18.88 8.81 0.48
N GLY A 195 19.44 8.47 -0.68
CA GLY A 195 20.06 9.45 -1.57
C GLY A 195 21.21 10.22 -0.88
N SER A 196 20.96 11.48 -0.51
CA SER A 196 21.90 12.32 0.27
C SER A 196 21.51 12.51 1.74
N ALA A 197 20.35 12.00 2.16
CA ALA A 197 19.90 12.03 3.55
C ALA A 197 20.45 10.82 4.30
N THR A 198 20.93 11.05 5.52
CA THR A 198 21.47 10.03 6.42
C THR A 198 20.75 10.11 7.75
N LEU A 199 20.16 9.00 8.18
CA LEU A 199 19.72 8.79 9.55
C LEU A 199 20.81 7.99 10.28
N SER A 200 21.34 8.54 11.36
CA SER A 200 22.49 7.99 12.08
C SER A 200 22.16 6.78 12.94
N ASN A 201 20.90 6.65 13.35
CA ASN A 201 20.42 5.66 14.30
C ASN A 201 18.97 5.28 13.97
N MET A 202 18.80 4.45 12.93
CA MET A 202 17.49 3.95 12.51
C MET A 202 17.22 2.57 13.10
N THR A 203 16.14 2.41 13.87
CA THR A 203 15.69 1.09 14.33
C THR A 203 15.03 0.33 13.17
N MET A 204 15.41 -0.94 12.98
CA MET A 204 14.99 -1.80 11.89
C MET A 204 14.87 -3.27 12.36
N GLY A 205 14.08 -4.08 11.67
CA GLY A 205 14.03 -5.53 11.85
C GLY A 205 15.09 -6.27 11.02
N LEU A 206 15.75 -7.26 11.62
CA LEU A 206 16.67 -8.19 10.96
C LEU A 206 15.98 -9.55 10.81
N GLY A 207 15.49 -9.84 9.61
CA GLY A 207 14.78 -11.09 9.30
C GLY A 207 15.75 -12.28 9.27
N LEU A 208 15.81 -13.03 10.38
CA LEU A 208 16.59 -14.28 10.49
C LEU A 208 15.83 -15.48 9.91
N LYS A 209 14.50 -15.44 9.97
CA LYS A 209 13.57 -16.43 9.44
C LYS A 209 12.45 -15.70 8.70
N THR A 210 12.39 -15.83 7.39
CA THR A 210 11.35 -15.20 6.56
C THR A 210 11.12 -16.02 5.30
N ASN A 211 9.91 -15.94 4.75
CA ASN A 211 9.55 -16.45 3.43
C ASN A 211 9.59 -15.38 2.33
N ILE A 212 10.01 -14.14 2.65
CA ILE A 212 10.07 -12.99 1.75
C ILE A 212 11.53 -12.79 1.29
N PRO A 213 11.83 -12.81 -0.03
CA PRO A 213 13.20 -12.73 -0.54
C PRO A 213 13.74 -11.28 -0.69
N TYR A 214 13.20 -10.33 0.07
CA TYR A 214 13.63 -8.92 0.09
C TYR A 214 13.16 -8.24 1.38
N GLY A 215 13.59 -7.00 1.60
CA GLY A 215 13.15 -6.19 2.75
C GLY A 215 12.06 -5.17 2.39
N LEU A 216 11.38 -4.66 3.41
CA LEU A 216 10.32 -3.65 3.29
C LEU A 216 10.67 -2.38 4.06
N VAL A 217 10.09 -1.26 3.63
CA VAL A 217 10.11 0.02 4.33
C VAL A 217 8.68 0.47 4.62
N GLY A 218 8.18 0.04 5.78
CA GLY A 218 6.93 0.49 6.37
C GLY A 218 7.03 1.94 6.84
N ILE A 219 6.08 2.78 6.43
CA ILE A 219 6.08 4.23 6.70
C ILE A 219 4.77 4.75 7.32
N GLY A 220 3.90 3.85 7.79
CA GLY A 220 2.69 4.21 8.52
C GLY A 220 2.92 4.72 9.95
N TYR A 221 1.87 4.67 10.77
CA TYR A 221 1.88 5.14 12.16
C TYR A 221 2.72 4.23 13.08
N THR A 222 3.48 4.81 14.01
CA THR A 222 4.28 4.05 15.00
C THR A 222 3.42 3.10 15.86
N SER A 223 2.16 3.42 16.09
CA SER A 223 1.13 2.56 16.72
C SER A 223 0.81 1.26 15.96
N ASN A 224 1.33 1.11 14.73
CA ASN A 224 1.20 -0.07 13.87
C ASN A 224 2.55 -0.75 13.61
N GLU A 225 3.62 -0.36 14.33
CA GLU A 225 4.85 -1.14 14.40
C GLU A 225 4.55 -2.53 14.97
N ALA A 226 5.18 -3.56 14.41
CA ALA A 226 5.00 -4.94 14.85
C ALA A 226 5.27 -5.11 16.36
N ILE A 227 6.23 -4.35 16.91
CA ILE A 227 6.54 -4.32 18.36
C ILE A 227 5.36 -3.85 19.21
N ALA A 228 4.46 -3.00 18.70
CA ALA A 228 3.30 -2.49 19.41
C ALA A 228 2.23 -3.58 19.66
N SER A 229 2.26 -4.66 18.88
CA SER A 229 1.36 -5.81 19.02
C SER A 229 1.80 -6.82 20.09
N ASP A 230 3.08 -6.81 20.51
CA ASP A 230 3.62 -7.77 21.48
C ASP A 230 3.25 -7.43 22.93
N SER A 231 2.06 -7.88 23.33
CA SER A 231 1.61 -7.86 24.73
C SER A 231 2.33 -8.88 25.64
N SER A 232 3.21 -9.74 25.12
CA SER A 232 3.89 -10.80 25.89
C SER A 232 5.22 -10.37 26.51
N SER A 233 5.87 -9.34 25.94
CA SER A 233 7.14 -8.80 26.44
C SER A 233 6.94 -7.53 27.25
N ALA A 234 7.05 -7.66 28.58
CA ALA A 234 7.21 -6.53 29.51
C ALA A 234 8.51 -5.72 29.30
N SER A 235 9.25 -5.96 28.21
CA SER A 235 10.46 -5.25 27.78
C SER A 235 10.41 -4.79 26.31
N ALA A 236 9.26 -4.88 25.65
CA ALA A 236 9.04 -4.42 24.27
C ALA A 236 7.79 -3.52 24.13
N SER A 237 7.10 -3.19 25.22
CA SER A 237 5.84 -2.44 25.24
C SER A 237 5.95 -0.94 24.91
N SER A 238 6.88 -0.55 24.04
CA SER A 238 7.10 0.84 23.62
C SER A 238 7.52 0.87 22.15
N THR A 239 6.72 1.59 21.35
CA THR A 239 7.04 1.96 19.97
C THR A 239 8.37 2.71 19.88
N TYR A 240 8.97 2.74 18.70
CA TYR A 240 10.18 3.49 18.40
C TYR A 240 9.90 4.67 17.45
N PRO A 241 10.91 5.48 17.11
CA PRO A 241 10.80 6.41 15.99
C PRO A 241 10.99 5.65 14.67
N ASN A 242 9.91 5.27 14.01
CA ASN A 242 9.95 4.78 12.63
C ASN A 242 10.35 5.89 11.63
N LEU A 243 10.48 5.56 10.34
CA LEU A 243 11.20 6.40 9.37
C LEU A 243 10.71 7.88 9.30
N PRO A 244 9.41 8.20 9.13
CA PRO A 244 8.95 9.59 9.10
C PRO A 244 9.25 10.34 10.40
N VAL A 245 9.08 9.69 11.56
CA VAL A 245 9.34 10.29 12.87
C VAL A 245 10.84 10.51 13.09
N ASN A 246 11.69 9.57 12.66
CA ASN A 246 13.13 9.68 12.82
C ASN A 246 13.72 10.75 11.88
N MET A 247 13.17 10.94 10.69
CA MET A 247 13.53 12.09 9.82
C MET A 247 13.22 13.45 10.48
N VAL A 248 12.13 13.56 11.24
CA VAL A 248 11.85 14.78 12.03
C VAL A 248 12.87 14.95 13.16
N ASN A 249 13.21 13.87 13.88
CA ASN A 249 14.16 13.90 14.99
C ASN A 249 15.59 14.29 14.55
N GLU A 250 16.02 13.82 13.38
CA GLU A 250 17.29 14.18 12.73
C GLU A 250 17.25 15.58 12.06
N GLY A 251 16.10 16.27 12.07
CA GLY A 251 15.92 17.60 11.48
C GLY A 251 15.96 17.63 9.95
N LEU A 252 15.73 16.49 9.29
CA LEU A 252 15.71 16.36 7.84
C LEU A 252 14.42 16.90 7.23
N ILE A 253 13.30 16.73 7.94
CA ILE A 253 11.96 17.21 7.54
C ILE A 253 11.24 17.95 8.67
N ASN A 254 10.36 18.87 8.31
CA ASN A 254 9.67 19.73 9.29
C ASN A 254 8.50 19.04 10.03
N THR A 255 7.93 17.98 9.47
CA THR A 255 6.83 17.21 10.06
C THR A 255 6.84 15.76 9.55
N ALA A 256 6.23 14.84 10.30
CA ALA A 256 6.03 13.44 9.91
C ALA A 256 4.86 13.34 8.91
N ALA A 257 5.07 13.86 7.72
CA ALA A 257 4.17 13.75 6.58
C ALA A 257 4.97 13.45 5.31
N TYR A 258 4.32 12.87 4.31
CA TYR A 258 4.92 12.62 3.01
C TYR A 258 3.86 12.65 1.91
N SER A 259 4.28 13.00 0.71
CA SER A 259 3.47 12.84 -0.50
C SER A 259 3.98 11.70 -1.37
N LEU A 260 3.05 10.99 -1.99
CA LEU A 260 3.29 9.82 -2.82
C LEU A 260 2.73 10.07 -4.22
N TRP A 261 3.59 9.88 -5.21
CA TRP A 261 3.24 9.90 -6.63
C TRP A 261 3.83 8.66 -7.29
N LEU A 262 2.99 7.68 -7.56
CA LEU A 262 3.43 6.39 -8.12
C LEU A 262 3.71 6.46 -9.63
N ASN A 263 3.20 7.49 -10.32
CA ASN A 263 3.21 7.66 -11.78
C ASN A 263 2.37 6.58 -12.52
N ASP A 264 2.30 6.66 -13.85
CA ASP A 264 1.48 5.75 -14.68
C ASP A 264 1.95 4.29 -14.65
N LEU A 265 1.08 3.36 -15.04
CA LEU A 265 1.42 1.92 -15.10
C LEU A 265 2.64 1.65 -15.98
N GLY A 266 2.80 2.35 -17.10
CA GLY A 266 3.94 2.24 -18.02
C GLY A 266 5.22 2.90 -17.51
N ALA A 267 5.16 3.75 -16.49
CA ALA A 267 6.33 4.37 -15.89
C ALA A 267 7.20 3.35 -15.15
N ASN A 268 8.50 3.55 -15.26
CA ASN A 268 9.49 2.80 -14.47
C ASN A 268 9.77 3.48 -13.11
N THR A 269 9.32 4.72 -12.91
CA THR A 269 9.69 5.57 -11.77
C THR A 269 8.54 6.47 -11.31
N GLY A 270 8.33 6.51 -9.99
CA GLY A 270 7.59 7.54 -9.27
C GLY A 270 8.48 8.16 -8.17
N SER A 271 7.87 8.85 -7.21
CA SER A 271 8.57 9.46 -6.08
C SER A 271 7.74 9.47 -4.79
N ILE A 272 8.42 9.32 -3.65
CA ILE A 272 7.91 9.76 -2.35
C ILE A 272 8.70 10.99 -1.90
N LEU A 273 7.99 11.99 -1.36
CA LEU A 273 8.56 13.26 -0.89
C LEU A 273 8.14 13.48 0.57
N PHE A 274 9.06 13.22 1.49
CA PHE A 274 8.86 13.48 2.91
C PHE A 274 8.95 14.98 3.22
N GLY A 275 8.11 15.46 4.13
CA GLY A 275 8.07 16.85 4.60
C GLY A 275 7.46 17.87 3.63
N GLY A 276 6.92 17.46 2.48
CA GLY A 276 6.47 18.37 1.43
C GLY A 276 5.49 17.77 0.43
N ILE A 277 4.98 18.64 -0.44
CA ILE A 277 4.21 18.31 -1.64
C ILE A 277 4.93 18.82 -2.88
N ASP A 278 4.59 18.30 -4.06
CA ASP A 278 5.02 18.78 -5.36
C ASP A 278 3.76 19.11 -6.18
N THR A 279 3.58 20.38 -6.51
CA THR A 279 2.36 20.85 -7.19
C THR A 279 2.34 20.55 -8.69
N ASP A 280 3.46 20.11 -9.27
CA ASP A 280 3.54 19.76 -10.69
C ASP A 280 3.15 18.28 -10.94
N LYS A 281 2.75 17.54 -9.89
CA LYS A 281 2.40 16.09 -9.96
C LYS A 281 0.90 15.78 -9.92
N TYR A 282 0.04 16.80 -9.91
CA TYR A 282 -1.40 16.63 -9.83
C TYR A 282 -2.19 17.72 -10.54
N HIS A 283 -3.45 17.41 -10.82
CA HIS A 283 -4.39 18.33 -11.45
C HIS A 283 -5.45 18.83 -10.45
N GLY A 284 -5.85 20.08 -10.59
CA GLY A 284 -6.93 20.68 -9.80
C GLY A 284 -6.54 20.96 -8.35
N ASP A 285 -7.54 21.02 -7.47
CA ASP A 285 -7.34 21.32 -6.05
C ASP A 285 -6.95 20.06 -5.27
N LEU A 286 -5.95 20.18 -4.40
CA LEU A 286 -5.62 19.16 -3.40
C LEU A 286 -6.65 19.23 -2.26
N ILE A 287 -7.41 18.14 -2.03
CA ILE A 287 -8.50 18.12 -1.05
C ILE A 287 -8.15 17.19 0.11
N SER A 288 -8.13 17.74 1.33
CA SER A 288 -7.82 17.05 2.58
C SER A 288 -9.07 16.47 3.24
N ILE A 289 -8.94 15.25 3.75
CA ILE A 289 -9.95 14.46 4.47
C ILE A 289 -9.33 13.82 5.72
N ASN A 290 -10.14 13.61 6.75
CA ASN A 290 -9.72 12.96 8.00
C ASN A 290 -9.45 11.47 7.78
N VAL A 291 -8.40 10.96 8.43
CA VAL A 291 -8.22 9.53 8.70
C VAL A 291 -9.18 9.13 9.84
N TYR A 292 -9.69 7.91 9.81
CA TYR A 292 -10.56 7.38 10.88
C TYR A 292 -9.80 6.43 11.81
N PRO A 293 -9.80 6.66 13.14
CA PRO A 293 -9.12 5.78 14.08
C PRO A 293 -9.93 4.53 14.37
N THR A 294 -9.26 3.37 14.48
CA THR A 294 -9.87 2.13 14.97
C THR A 294 -9.77 2.10 16.49
N ASN A 295 -10.91 2.01 17.19
CA ASN A 295 -10.97 2.04 18.66
C ASN A 295 -10.27 3.26 19.31
N GLY A 296 -10.22 4.39 18.61
CA GLY A 296 -9.53 5.61 19.06
C GLY A 296 -8.01 5.63 18.81
N ILE A 297 -7.46 4.62 18.12
CA ILE A 297 -6.06 4.54 17.73
C ILE A 297 -5.95 4.74 16.21
N TYR A 298 -5.04 5.63 15.78
CA TYR A 298 -4.62 5.72 14.39
C TYR A 298 -3.50 4.72 14.15
N SER A 299 -3.81 3.65 13.40
CA SER A 299 -2.83 2.59 13.03
C SER A 299 -2.73 2.39 11.52
N SER A 300 -3.69 2.91 10.75
CA SER A 300 -3.78 2.69 9.30
C SER A 300 -4.45 3.90 8.65
N PHE A 301 -4.16 4.15 7.37
CA PHE A 301 -4.71 5.29 6.62
C PHE A 301 -6.14 5.01 6.13
N ILE A 302 -7.05 4.75 7.07
CA ILE A 302 -8.46 4.49 6.80
C ILE A 302 -9.17 5.79 6.41
N VAL A 303 -9.74 5.82 5.22
CA VAL A 303 -10.58 6.90 4.70
C VAL A 303 -11.95 6.36 4.29
N ALA A 304 -12.96 7.24 4.24
CA ALA A 304 -14.33 6.87 3.88
C ALA A 304 -14.54 6.97 2.36
N LEU A 305 -14.68 5.83 1.68
CA LEU A 305 -15.19 5.75 0.32
C LEU A 305 -16.72 5.92 0.37
N THR A 306 -17.23 6.94 -0.33
CA THR A 306 -18.64 7.39 -0.23
C THR A 306 -19.45 7.23 -1.51
N SER A 307 -18.79 7.08 -2.66
CA SER A 307 -19.42 6.79 -3.94
C SER A 307 -18.44 6.05 -4.84
N LEU A 308 -18.94 5.10 -5.63
CA LEU A 308 -18.19 4.50 -6.74
C LEU A 308 -19.07 4.53 -7.99
N ARG A 309 -18.55 5.11 -9.08
CA ARG A 309 -19.31 5.25 -10.33
C ARG A 309 -18.55 4.69 -11.52
N ALA A 310 -19.15 3.77 -12.25
CA ALA A 310 -18.70 3.37 -13.57
C ALA A 310 -19.06 4.45 -14.60
N THR A 311 -18.20 4.74 -15.59
CA THR A 311 -18.52 5.65 -16.70
C THR A 311 -17.84 5.21 -17.99
N SER A 312 -18.57 5.28 -19.09
CA SER A 312 -18.09 4.97 -20.45
C SER A 312 -18.81 5.84 -21.49
N SER A 313 -18.48 5.69 -22.77
CA SER A 313 -19.20 6.34 -23.87
C SER A 313 -20.68 5.97 -23.99
N SER A 314 -21.13 4.92 -23.28
CA SER A 314 -22.52 4.45 -23.31
C SER A 314 -23.38 4.99 -22.16
N GLY A 315 -22.78 5.58 -21.12
CA GLY A 315 -23.48 6.06 -19.93
C GLY A 315 -22.60 6.04 -18.68
N SER A 316 -23.23 6.38 -17.55
CA SER A 316 -22.64 6.28 -16.21
C SER A 316 -23.58 5.52 -15.29
N ASP A 317 -23.03 4.63 -14.46
CA ASP A 317 -23.75 3.88 -13.45
C ASP A 317 -23.17 4.12 -12.05
N GLU A 318 -24.05 4.43 -11.11
CA GLU A 318 -23.69 4.50 -9.70
C GLU A 318 -23.68 3.07 -9.14
N LEU A 319 -22.52 2.63 -8.64
CA LEU A 319 -22.36 1.34 -7.99
C LEU A 319 -22.66 1.53 -6.50
N THR A 320 -23.47 0.64 -5.94
CA THR A 320 -24.13 0.86 -4.66
C THR A 320 -24.06 -0.37 -3.78
N SER A 321 -23.73 -0.16 -2.52
CA SER A 321 -23.73 -1.16 -1.46
C SER A 321 -24.53 -0.65 -0.26
N SER A 322 -25.08 -1.57 0.53
CA SER A 322 -25.58 -1.28 1.88
C SER A 322 -24.48 -0.88 2.87
N GLU A 323 -23.21 -1.11 2.52
CA GLU A 323 -22.04 -0.80 3.36
C GLU A 323 -21.49 0.62 3.15
N PHE A 324 -22.05 1.44 2.23
CA PHE A 324 -21.61 2.83 2.07
C PHE A 324 -22.01 3.72 3.26
N PRO A 325 -21.08 4.49 3.87
CA PRO A 325 -19.68 4.68 3.48
C PRO A 325 -18.75 3.51 3.87
N ILE A 326 -17.95 3.02 2.92
CA ILE A 326 -17.04 1.89 3.12
C ILE A 326 -15.69 2.42 3.67
N PRO A 327 -15.17 1.89 4.79
CA PRO A 327 -13.83 2.21 5.25
C PRO A 327 -12.79 1.49 4.38
N VAL A 328 -11.89 2.25 3.75
CA VAL A 328 -10.81 1.72 2.90
C VAL A 328 -9.45 2.25 3.36
N VAL A 329 -8.40 1.42 3.30
CA VAL A 329 -7.02 1.81 3.59
C VAL A 329 -6.31 2.17 2.29
N LEU A 330 -5.57 3.27 2.26
CA LEU A 330 -4.69 3.63 1.14
C LEU A 330 -3.31 2.98 1.32
N ASP A 331 -2.97 2.00 0.48
CA ASP A 331 -1.87 1.06 0.75
C ASP A 331 -0.95 0.77 -0.44
N SER A 332 0.26 1.36 -0.47
CA SER A 332 1.29 1.02 -1.47
C SER A 332 1.94 -0.36 -1.25
N GLY A 333 1.71 -0.97 -0.08
CA GLY A 333 2.11 -2.34 0.24
C GLY A 333 1.29 -3.39 -0.49
N THR A 334 0.27 -3.01 -1.26
CA THR A 334 -0.65 -3.90 -1.97
C THR A 334 -0.77 -3.53 -3.45
N THR A 335 -0.51 -4.47 -4.38
CA THR A 335 -0.57 -4.22 -5.83
C THR A 335 -1.99 -3.92 -6.37
N LEU A 336 -3.02 -4.57 -5.82
CA LEU A 336 -4.42 -4.50 -6.30
C LEU A 336 -5.35 -3.81 -5.29
N SER A 337 -6.54 -3.44 -5.71
CA SER A 337 -7.57 -2.88 -4.81
C SER A 337 -8.56 -3.97 -4.42
N TYR A 338 -8.94 -4.02 -3.15
CA TYR A 338 -9.79 -5.06 -2.57
C TYR A 338 -11.02 -4.41 -1.90
N LEU A 339 -12.19 -4.62 -2.49
CA LEU A 339 -13.46 -4.01 -2.08
C LEU A 339 -14.45 -5.08 -1.55
N PRO A 340 -15.54 -4.67 -0.85
CA PRO A 340 -16.62 -5.59 -0.50
C PRO A 340 -17.10 -6.41 -1.71
N THR A 341 -17.44 -7.68 -1.48
CA THR A 341 -17.82 -8.60 -2.57
C THR A 341 -18.95 -8.08 -3.44
N ASP A 342 -19.98 -7.44 -2.87
CA ASP A 342 -21.10 -6.90 -3.62
C ASP A 342 -20.70 -5.73 -4.53
N ILE A 343 -19.76 -4.89 -4.12
CA ILE A 343 -19.17 -3.83 -4.96
C ILE A 343 -18.26 -4.42 -6.02
N ALA A 344 -17.34 -5.32 -5.66
CA ALA A 344 -16.41 -5.92 -6.60
C ALA A 344 -17.13 -6.68 -7.72
N GLU A 345 -18.18 -7.45 -7.40
CA GLU A 345 -19.00 -8.15 -8.40
C GLU A 345 -19.77 -7.20 -9.33
N GLN A 346 -20.22 -6.03 -8.83
CA GLN A 346 -20.78 -4.97 -9.69
C GLN A 346 -19.73 -4.40 -10.64
N VAL A 347 -18.55 -4.04 -10.13
CA VAL A 347 -17.41 -3.55 -10.94
C VAL A 347 -17.03 -4.58 -12.02
N TRP A 348 -16.97 -5.88 -11.68
CA TRP A 348 -16.68 -6.94 -12.64
C TRP A 348 -17.75 -7.06 -13.72
N THR A 349 -19.03 -6.92 -13.35
CA THR A 349 -20.17 -6.92 -14.27
C THR A 349 -20.10 -5.75 -15.28
N GLU A 350 -19.73 -4.56 -14.82
CA GLU A 350 -19.55 -3.36 -15.66
C GLU A 350 -18.50 -3.54 -16.77
N VAL A 351 -17.39 -4.24 -16.48
CA VAL A 351 -16.27 -4.42 -17.44
C VAL A 351 -16.27 -5.78 -18.15
N GLY A 352 -17.11 -6.72 -17.72
CA GLY A 352 -17.10 -8.10 -18.21
C GLY A 352 -15.89 -8.91 -17.73
N ALA A 353 -15.38 -8.61 -16.53
CA ALA A 353 -14.39 -9.44 -15.85
C ALA A 353 -15.08 -10.68 -15.25
N VAL A 354 -14.32 -11.77 -15.08
CA VAL A 354 -14.80 -13.04 -14.54
C VAL A 354 -13.82 -13.59 -13.51
N TYR A 355 -14.32 -14.15 -12.41
CA TYR A 355 -13.47 -14.82 -11.43
C TYR A 355 -12.92 -16.14 -11.99
N SER A 356 -11.60 -16.27 -12.12
CA SER A 356 -10.96 -17.54 -12.44
C SER A 356 -10.70 -18.34 -11.15
N SER A 357 -11.30 -19.52 -11.07
CA SER A 357 -10.96 -20.50 -10.02
C SER A 357 -9.58 -21.13 -10.19
N THR A 358 -8.93 -20.94 -11.35
CA THR A 358 -7.57 -21.46 -11.62
C THR A 358 -6.51 -20.52 -11.05
N TYR A 359 -6.72 -19.22 -11.23
CA TYR A 359 -5.79 -18.16 -10.83
C TYR A 359 -6.20 -17.49 -9.49
N GLN A 360 -7.36 -17.84 -8.95
CA GLN A 360 -7.94 -17.30 -7.71
C GLN A 360 -8.10 -15.77 -7.69
N ILE A 361 -8.37 -15.21 -8.86
CA ILE A 361 -8.42 -13.77 -9.13
C ILE A 361 -9.46 -13.48 -10.22
N ALA A 362 -10.06 -12.28 -10.22
CA ALA A 362 -10.82 -11.80 -11.36
C ALA A 362 -9.89 -11.45 -12.52
N VAL A 363 -10.17 -12.07 -13.66
CA VAL A 363 -9.48 -11.87 -14.94
C VAL A 363 -10.39 -11.17 -15.94
N ILE A 364 -9.77 -10.44 -16.87
CA ILE A 364 -10.43 -9.62 -17.88
C ILE A 364 -9.69 -9.77 -19.21
N PRO A 365 -10.35 -9.64 -20.38
CA PRO A 365 -9.62 -9.65 -21.65
C PRO A 365 -8.62 -8.50 -21.70
N CYS A 366 -7.35 -8.78 -22.00
CA CYS A 366 -6.32 -7.73 -22.13
C CYS A 366 -6.69 -6.64 -23.15
N SER A 367 -7.56 -6.96 -24.12
CA SER A 367 -8.14 -6.01 -25.07
C SER A 367 -8.90 -4.85 -24.40
N LYS A 368 -9.42 -5.03 -23.18
CA LYS A 368 -10.15 -4.02 -22.40
C LYS A 368 -9.28 -2.87 -21.88
N GLN A 369 -7.95 -3.03 -21.83
CA GLN A 369 -7.01 -1.97 -21.49
C GLN A 369 -7.24 -0.69 -22.34
N LYS A 370 -7.67 -0.87 -23.60
CA LYS A 370 -7.91 0.22 -24.56
C LYS A 370 -9.34 0.77 -24.54
N SER A 371 -10.16 0.39 -23.56
CA SER A 371 -11.52 0.94 -23.43
C SER A 371 -11.48 2.30 -22.73
N GLY A 372 -12.19 3.29 -23.29
CA GLY A 372 -12.27 4.64 -22.72
C GLY A 372 -13.21 4.74 -21.50
N GLY A 373 -13.40 3.65 -20.76
CA GLY A 373 -14.16 3.63 -19.53
C GLY A 373 -13.27 3.90 -18.32
N TYR A 374 -13.88 4.29 -17.21
CA TYR A 374 -13.20 4.52 -15.94
C TYR A 374 -14.15 4.35 -14.75
N PHE A 375 -13.57 4.18 -13.56
CA PHE A 375 -14.28 4.19 -12.29
C PHE A 375 -13.94 5.45 -11.50
N SER A 376 -14.95 6.20 -11.07
CA SER A 376 -14.81 7.39 -10.24
C SER A 376 -15.04 7.04 -8.78
N PHE A 377 -13.98 7.07 -7.98
CA PHE A 377 -13.98 6.87 -6.53
C PHE A 377 -14.16 8.23 -5.86
N GLY A 378 -15.21 8.39 -5.05
CA GLY A 378 -15.49 9.63 -4.32
C GLY A 378 -15.40 9.46 -2.81
N PHE A 379 -14.63 10.31 -2.15
CA PHE A 379 -14.33 10.24 -0.72
C PHE A 379 -14.96 11.42 0.03
N ALA A 380 -15.26 11.23 1.33
CA ALA A 380 -15.75 12.31 2.20
C ALA A 380 -16.99 13.10 1.69
N GLY A 381 -17.86 12.42 0.92
CA GLY A 381 -19.11 12.98 0.41
C GLY A 381 -18.95 13.80 -0.87
N ALA A 382 -19.99 14.55 -1.24
CA ALA A 382 -20.08 15.19 -2.56
C ALA A 382 -19.00 16.26 -2.84
N SER A 383 -18.34 16.78 -1.79
CA SER A 383 -17.34 17.86 -1.84
C SER A 383 -15.93 17.41 -1.43
N GLY A 384 -15.71 16.10 -1.25
CA GLY A 384 -14.38 15.56 -1.04
C GLY A 384 -13.69 15.13 -2.35
N PRO A 385 -12.50 14.50 -2.25
CA PRO A 385 -11.73 14.08 -3.41
C PRO A 385 -12.51 13.14 -4.33
N ARG A 386 -12.29 13.28 -5.65
CA ARG A 386 -12.74 12.33 -6.66
C ARG A 386 -11.57 11.91 -7.55
N ILE A 387 -11.28 10.61 -7.57
CA ILE A 387 -10.21 10.01 -8.36
C ILE A 387 -10.85 9.13 -9.43
N ASN A 388 -10.51 9.38 -10.69
CA ASN A 388 -10.95 8.57 -11.83
C ASN A 388 -9.83 7.59 -12.16
N VAL A 389 -10.08 6.30 -12.04
CA VAL A 389 -9.15 5.22 -12.40
C VAL A 389 -9.58 4.65 -13.75
N THR A 390 -8.73 4.80 -14.77
CA THR A 390 -8.99 4.38 -16.15
C THR A 390 -8.70 2.89 -16.36
N MET A 391 -9.22 2.31 -17.45
CA MET A 391 -9.11 0.87 -17.69
C MET A 391 -7.69 0.40 -18.07
N ASP A 392 -6.82 1.29 -18.53
CA ASP A 392 -5.39 1.02 -18.72
C ASP A 392 -4.63 0.87 -17.41
N GLU A 393 -5.10 1.50 -16.33
CA GLU A 393 -4.58 1.31 -14.96
C GLU A 393 -5.13 0.06 -14.26
N LEU A 394 -6.27 -0.47 -14.74
CA LEU A 394 -7.00 -1.60 -14.15
C LEU A 394 -6.87 -2.91 -14.93
N VAL A 395 -6.27 -2.93 -16.12
CA VAL A 395 -6.04 -4.14 -16.90
C VAL A 395 -4.55 -4.41 -16.92
N ILE A 396 -4.10 -5.33 -16.07
CA ILE A 396 -2.69 -5.54 -15.75
C ILE A 396 -2.25 -6.91 -16.32
N ASP A 397 -1.09 -6.95 -16.96
CA ASP A 397 -0.52 -8.19 -17.49
C ASP A 397 -0.23 -9.20 -16.35
N MET A 398 -0.79 -10.41 -16.46
CA MET A 398 -0.55 -11.48 -15.47
C MET A 398 0.86 -12.07 -15.58
N THR A 399 1.50 -11.94 -16.73
CA THR A 399 2.78 -12.57 -17.05
C THR A 399 3.65 -11.65 -17.90
N THR A 400 4.98 -11.80 -17.80
CA THR A 400 5.94 -11.14 -18.70
C THR A 400 6.04 -11.80 -20.09
N GLY A 401 5.58 -13.05 -20.19
CA GLY A 401 5.56 -13.85 -21.40
C GLY A 401 4.22 -13.83 -22.14
N ALA A 402 3.80 -15.01 -22.62
CA ALA A 402 2.49 -15.15 -23.26
C ALA A 402 1.39 -15.11 -22.19
N ALA A 403 0.40 -14.23 -22.38
CA ALA A 403 -0.75 -14.14 -21.49
C ALA A 403 -1.53 -15.48 -21.44
N PRO A 404 -1.99 -15.92 -20.24
CA PRO A 404 -2.93 -17.03 -20.11
C PRO A 404 -4.23 -16.75 -20.88
N GLN A 405 -5.13 -17.73 -20.94
CA GLN A 405 -6.40 -17.60 -21.68
C GLN A 405 -7.58 -17.70 -20.71
N ILE A 406 -8.61 -16.88 -20.92
CA ILE A 406 -9.81 -16.88 -20.08
C ILE A 406 -10.56 -18.21 -20.29
N GLU A 407 -10.91 -18.89 -19.19
CA GLU A 407 -11.40 -20.28 -19.24
C GLU A 407 -12.94 -20.38 -19.35
N THR A 408 -13.65 -19.31 -18.94
CA THR A 408 -15.11 -19.27 -18.78
C THR A 408 -15.71 -17.93 -19.24
N GLY A 409 -17.05 -17.84 -19.26
CA GLY A 409 -17.76 -16.61 -19.63
C GLY A 409 -17.75 -16.30 -21.14
N PRO A 410 -18.24 -15.09 -21.53
CA PRO A 410 -18.36 -14.69 -22.93
C PRO A 410 -17.03 -14.59 -23.67
N SER A 411 -15.97 -14.18 -22.97
CA SER A 411 -14.63 -13.89 -23.51
C SER A 411 -13.68 -15.10 -23.47
N LYS A 412 -14.24 -16.32 -23.38
CA LYS A 412 -13.48 -17.56 -23.26
C LYS A 412 -12.54 -17.75 -24.45
N GLY A 413 -11.26 -17.98 -24.17
CA GLY A 413 -10.22 -18.14 -25.20
C GLY A 413 -9.65 -16.82 -25.73
N GLU A 414 -9.96 -15.69 -25.08
CA GLU A 414 -9.17 -14.46 -25.22
C GLU A 414 -8.00 -14.44 -24.21
N ALA A 415 -6.99 -13.62 -24.50
CA ALA A 415 -5.87 -13.36 -23.60
C ALA A 415 -6.35 -12.75 -22.27
N ALA A 416 -6.02 -13.40 -21.17
CA ALA A 416 -6.37 -13.00 -19.81
C ALA A 416 -5.31 -12.06 -19.21
N CYS A 417 -5.79 -10.93 -18.72
CA CYS A 417 -5.08 -10.01 -17.85
C CYS A 417 -5.74 -10.07 -16.46
N GLU A 418 -5.01 -9.75 -15.39
CA GLU A 418 -5.64 -9.57 -14.08
C GLU A 418 -6.38 -8.23 -14.05
N PHE A 419 -7.47 -8.20 -13.30
CA PHE A 419 -8.24 -6.98 -13.12
C PHE A 419 -7.86 -6.26 -11.83
N GLY A 420 -7.70 -4.94 -11.89
CA GLY A 420 -7.13 -4.13 -10.80
C GLY A 420 -7.98 -4.05 -9.52
N ILE A 421 -9.23 -4.50 -9.56
CA ILE A 421 -10.17 -4.50 -8.44
C ILE A 421 -10.63 -5.93 -8.17
N GLN A 422 -10.42 -6.40 -6.96
CA GLN A 422 -10.74 -7.74 -6.46
C GLN A 422 -11.76 -7.67 -5.31
N ASN A 423 -12.37 -8.81 -4.99
CA ASN A 423 -13.29 -8.92 -3.85
C ASN A 423 -12.55 -9.31 -2.57
N LEU A 424 -13.10 -8.86 -1.44
CA LEU A 424 -12.71 -9.33 -0.11
C LEU A 424 -13.96 -9.48 0.75
N THR A 425 -14.06 -10.59 1.49
CA THR A 425 -15.28 -10.94 2.24
C THR A 425 -15.43 -10.22 3.57
N SER A 426 -14.41 -9.49 4.01
CA SER A 426 -14.37 -8.79 5.30
C SER A 426 -13.27 -7.72 5.29
N PRO A 427 -13.42 -6.61 6.04
CA PRO A 427 -12.37 -5.59 6.13
C PRO A 427 -11.07 -6.13 6.78
N PRO A 428 -9.92 -5.44 6.60
CA PRO A 428 -9.77 -4.13 5.95
C PRO A 428 -9.89 -4.21 4.43
N TYR A 429 -10.67 -3.29 3.85
CA TYR A 429 -10.70 -3.07 2.40
C TYR A 429 -9.54 -2.17 2.00
N LEU A 430 -8.93 -2.42 0.84
CA LEU A 430 -7.66 -1.81 0.45
C LEU A 430 -7.81 -1.11 -0.91
N LEU A 431 -7.24 0.08 -1.03
CA LEU A 431 -6.99 0.74 -2.30
C LEU A 431 -5.48 0.73 -2.54
N GLY A 432 -5.04 -0.27 -3.31
CA GLY A 432 -3.64 -0.53 -3.60
C GLY A 432 -3.09 0.30 -4.76
N ASP A 433 -1.93 -0.10 -5.29
CA ASP A 433 -1.27 0.55 -6.43
C ASP A 433 -2.21 0.75 -7.63
N SER A 434 -3.14 -0.19 -7.88
CA SER A 434 -4.16 -0.09 -8.95
C SER A 434 -5.13 1.10 -8.82
N PHE A 435 -5.25 1.67 -7.62
CA PHE A 435 -5.92 2.95 -7.39
C PHE A 435 -4.89 4.09 -7.26
N LEU A 436 -3.85 3.88 -6.46
CA LEU A 436 -2.89 4.93 -6.07
C LEU A 436 -2.11 5.51 -7.24
N ARG A 437 -1.91 4.78 -8.36
CA ARG A 437 -1.30 5.34 -9.58
C ARG A 437 -2.11 6.49 -10.19
N SER A 438 -3.44 6.46 -10.06
CA SER A 438 -4.34 7.52 -10.54
C SER A 438 -4.47 8.71 -9.58
N ALA A 439 -3.83 8.68 -8.41
CA ALA A 439 -3.93 9.70 -7.39
C ALA A 439 -2.56 10.27 -7.01
N TYR A 440 -2.52 11.57 -6.75
CA TYR A 440 -1.48 12.17 -5.93
C TYR A 440 -1.99 12.20 -4.49
N VAL A 441 -1.26 11.58 -3.56
CA VAL A 441 -1.73 11.37 -2.18
C VAL A 441 -0.74 11.95 -1.18
N VAL A 442 -1.22 12.74 -0.22
CA VAL A 442 -0.43 13.28 0.89
C VAL A 442 -0.90 12.67 2.20
N TYR A 443 0.03 12.06 2.93
CA TYR A 443 -0.17 11.41 4.21
C TYR A 443 0.38 12.30 5.32
N ASP A 444 -0.49 12.79 6.20
CA ASP A 444 -0.13 13.64 7.34
C ASP A 444 -0.43 12.89 8.65
N LEU A 445 0.62 12.27 9.20
CA LEU A 445 0.52 11.43 10.40
C LEU A 445 0.40 12.27 11.68
N VAL A 446 0.70 13.58 11.63
CA VAL A 446 0.61 14.48 12.80
C VAL A 446 -0.82 14.98 12.95
N ASN A 447 -1.43 15.46 11.87
CA ASN A 447 -2.81 15.95 11.86
C ASN A 447 -3.84 14.84 11.64
N ASN A 448 -3.41 13.61 11.33
CA ASN A 448 -4.25 12.45 10.99
C ASN A 448 -5.15 12.74 9.76
N GLN A 449 -4.53 13.27 8.72
CA GLN A 449 -5.19 13.67 7.48
C GLN A 449 -4.57 13.00 6.26
N ILE A 450 -5.40 12.81 5.24
CA ILE A 450 -5.01 12.40 3.90
C ILE A 450 -5.49 13.50 2.97
N ALA A 451 -4.64 14.01 2.07
CA ALA A 451 -5.10 14.82 0.95
C ALA A 451 -4.92 14.09 -0.37
N MET A 452 -5.88 14.26 -1.28
CA MET A 452 -5.88 13.61 -2.59
C MET A 452 -6.25 14.58 -3.71
N ALA A 453 -5.59 14.42 -4.85
CA ALA A 453 -5.93 15.03 -6.13
C ALA A 453 -5.73 14.00 -7.27
N PRO A 454 -6.39 14.14 -8.42
CA PRO A 454 -6.05 13.38 -9.62
C PRO A 454 -4.57 13.56 -9.96
N THR A 455 -3.88 12.46 -10.24
CA THR A 455 -2.47 12.49 -10.69
C THR A 455 -2.33 13.27 -12.00
N ASP A 456 -1.16 13.85 -12.23
CA ASP A 456 -0.70 14.25 -13.55
C ASP A 456 0.27 13.17 -14.06
N PHE A 457 -0.14 12.43 -15.08
CA PHE A 457 0.66 11.36 -15.71
C PHE A 457 1.72 11.91 -16.68
N ASP A 458 1.56 13.14 -17.19
CA ASP A 458 2.48 13.81 -18.13
C ASP A 458 3.52 14.70 -17.38
N ALA A 459 3.53 14.62 -16.05
CA ALA A 459 4.26 15.47 -15.11
C ALA A 459 5.80 15.44 -15.23
N ASN A 460 6.32 16.24 -16.16
CA ASN A 460 7.76 16.45 -16.38
C ASN A 460 8.38 17.57 -15.51
N GLY A 461 7.55 18.38 -14.82
CA GLY A 461 7.97 19.43 -13.90
C GLY A 461 8.24 18.94 -12.47
N SER A 462 8.59 19.89 -11.60
CA SER A 462 8.62 19.73 -10.14
C SER A 462 8.61 21.12 -9.48
N ASN A 463 7.62 21.36 -8.61
CA ASN A 463 7.47 22.56 -7.83
C ASN A 463 7.13 22.22 -6.38
N ILE A 464 8.19 21.98 -5.60
CA ILE A 464 8.10 21.49 -4.23
C ILE A 464 7.72 22.61 -3.24
N VAL A 465 6.71 22.33 -2.41
CA VAL A 465 6.28 23.17 -1.27
C VAL A 465 6.43 22.36 0.01
N SER A 466 7.34 22.79 0.89
CA SER A 466 7.55 22.15 2.20
C SER A 466 6.46 22.52 3.22
N PHE A 467 6.21 21.62 4.16
CA PHE A 467 5.42 21.95 5.35
C PHE A 467 6.19 22.97 6.19
N PRO A 468 5.59 24.10 6.62
CA PRO A 468 6.33 25.17 7.28
C PRO A 468 6.71 24.88 8.74
N ASN A 469 6.07 23.90 9.40
CA ASN A 469 6.40 23.42 10.75
C ASN A 469 5.64 22.10 11.07
N ALA A 470 5.97 21.48 12.21
CA ALA A 470 5.45 20.18 12.65
C ALA A 470 3.91 20.04 12.64
N ASN A 471 3.18 21.09 13.06
CA ASN A 471 1.71 21.05 13.17
C ASN A 471 1.02 21.89 12.10
N ALA A 472 1.72 22.17 10.98
CA ALA A 472 1.11 22.85 9.85
C ALA A 472 0.12 21.91 9.14
N ALA A 473 -1.02 22.43 8.70
CA ALA A 473 -1.89 21.71 7.78
C ALA A 473 -1.17 21.48 6.43
N ILE A 474 -1.63 20.47 5.69
CA ILE A 474 -1.09 20.10 4.37
C ILE A 474 -1.03 21.36 3.47
N PRO A 475 0.15 21.74 2.93
CA PRO A 475 0.30 22.95 2.13
C PRO A 475 -0.66 22.96 0.93
N LEU A 476 -1.27 24.12 0.68
CA LEU A 476 -2.19 24.37 -0.43
C LEU A 476 -3.47 23.49 -0.47
N ALA A 477 -3.64 22.56 0.48
CA ALA A 477 -4.82 21.71 0.52
C ALA A 477 -6.05 22.45 1.07
N THR A 478 -7.23 22.11 0.54
CA THR A 478 -8.53 22.57 1.07
C THR A 478 -9.21 21.44 1.82
N VAL A 479 -9.78 21.71 2.99
CA VAL A 479 -10.45 20.68 3.80
C VAL A 479 -11.85 20.41 3.24
N ALA A 480 -12.17 19.14 2.96
CA ALA A 480 -13.50 18.72 2.48
C ALA A 480 -14.59 19.11 3.51
N PRO A 481 -15.55 20.01 3.18
CA PRO A 481 -16.47 20.57 4.17
C PRO A 481 -17.36 19.53 4.87
N ASN A 482 -17.74 18.48 4.14
CA ASN A 482 -18.72 17.48 4.58
C ASN A 482 -18.07 16.18 5.09
N GLN A 483 -16.76 16.18 5.36
CA GLN A 483 -16.03 14.96 5.77
C GLN A 483 -16.54 14.31 7.06
N ASN A 484 -17.16 15.08 7.95
CA ASN A 484 -17.76 14.57 9.19
C ASN A 484 -19.23 14.17 9.01
N ASP A 485 -19.87 14.62 7.92
CA ASP A 485 -21.28 14.41 7.61
C ASP A 485 -21.43 13.26 6.61
N LEU A 486 -20.86 12.09 6.96
CA LEU A 486 -20.99 10.85 6.21
C LEU A 486 -22.40 10.24 6.36
N GLY A 487 -23.42 10.94 5.84
CA GLY A 487 -24.78 10.44 5.76
C GLY A 487 -24.82 9.13 4.96
N GLY A 488 -25.45 8.10 5.53
CA GLY A 488 -25.44 6.74 4.98
C GLY A 488 -25.94 6.67 3.53
N GLY A 489 -25.27 5.86 2.71
CA GLY A 489 -25.65 5.66 1.33
C GLY A 489 -27.07 5.07 1.24
N SER A 490 -27.94 5.68 0.45
CA SER A 490 -29.23 5.08 0.13
C SER A 490 -29.00 3.85 -0.75
N SER A 491 -28.98 2.66 -0.14
CA SER A 491 -28.88 1.40 -0.87
C SER A 491 -30.04 1.27 -1.86
N THR A 492 -29.73 1.45 -3.14
CA THR A 492 -30.58 1.12 -4.27
C THR A 492 -29.98 -0.07 -5.01
N THR A 493 -30.76 -0.76 -5.84
CA THR A 493 -30.17 -1.65 -6.84
C THR A 493 -29.44 -0.81 -7.89
N PRO A 494 -28.22 -1.18 -8.33
CA PRO A 494 -27.53 -0.46 -9.41
C PRO A 494 -28.36 -0.46 -10.69
N GLY A 495 -28.27 0.63 -11.45
CA GLY A 495 -29.06 0.82 -12.66
C GLY A 495 -28.64 -0.07 -13.83
N PHE A 496 -27.32 -0.32 -13.96
CA PHE A 496 -26.68 -0.95 -15.12
C PHE A 496 -27.24 -0.41 -16.46
N ALA A 497 -27.34 0.92 -16.55
CA ALA A 497 -27.88 1.65 -17.68
C ALA A 497 -26.86 1.86 -18.82
N ALA A 498 -25.57 1.84 -18.48
CA ALA A 498 -24.46 1.75 -19.41
C ALA A 498 -24.36 0.34 -20.03
N SER A 499 -23.70 0.25 -21.17
CA SER A 499 -23.49 -1.02 -21.87
C SER A 499 -22.33 -1.80 -21.24
N SER A 500 -22.64 -2.98 -20.69
CA SER A 500 -21.69 -3.91 -20.09
C SER A 500 -20.44 -4.13 -20.95
N GLY A 501 -19.29 -4.22 -20.30
CA GLY A 501 -17.99 -4.37 -20.93
C GLY A 501 -17.38 -3.08 -21.44
N PHE A 502 -17.86 -1.91 -21.01
CA PHE A 502 -17.44 -0.57 -21.45
C PHE A 502 -17.20 -0.49 -22.97
N SER A 503 -18.14 -1.01 -23.75
CA SER A 503 -17.99 -1.07 -25.20
C SER A 503 -17.95 0.35 -25.77
N SER A 504 -16.77 0.73 -26.27
CA SER A 504 -16.64 1.96 -27.04
C SER A 504 -17.50 1.83 -28.29
N SER A 505 -18.32 2.84 -28.57
CA SER A 505 -19.08 2.96 -29.82
C SER A 505 -18.17 3.37 -31.00
N GLY A 506 -17.03 2.68 -31.11
CA GLY A 506 -15.97 2.86 -32.10
C GLY A 506 -16.12 1.97 -33.34
N ALA A 507 -17.33 1.61 -33.72
CA ALA A 507 -17.64 0.96 -34.98
C ALA A 507 -18.67 1.81 -35.72
N GLN A 508 -18.31 2.31 -36.91
CA GLN A 508 -19.25 3.03 -37.77
C GLN A 508 -20.48 2.14 -38.03
N SER A 509 -21.66 2.73 -37.86
CA SER A 509 -22.94 2.06 -38.08
C SER A 509 -23.10 1.66 -39.55
N ALA A 510 -22.71 0.42 -39.88
CA ALA A 510 -23.29 -0.28 -41.01
C ALA A 510 -24.79 -0.47 -40.72
N ALA A 511 -25.62 0.43 -41.25
CA ALA A 511 -27.06 0.43 -41.02
C ALA A 511 -27.66 -0.95 -41.35
N PRO A 512 -28.62 -1.45 -40.54
CA PRO A 512 -29.27 -2.72 -40.84
C PRO A 512 -29.98 -2.59 -42.18
N ARG A 513 -29.59 -3.40 -43.16
CA ARG A 513 -30.33 -3.51 -44.42
C ARG A 513 -31.68 -4.13 -44.11
N SER A 514 -32.72 -3.30 -44.14
CA SER A 514 -34.11 -3.75 -44.12
C SER A 514 -34.36 -4.73 -45.26
N ALA A 515 -34.81 -5.93 -44.91
CA ALA A 515 -35.31 -6.90 -45.87
C ALA A 515 -36.76 -6.53 -46.24
N GLU A 516 -36.93 -5.46 -47.01
CA GLU A 516 -38.22 -5.11 -47.61
C GLU A 516 -38.34 -5.61 -49.05
N ALA A 517 -39.56 -6.01 -49.41
CA ALA A 517 -39.83 -6.78 -50.61
C ALA A 517 -39.63 -5.96 -51.90
N ALA A 518 -38.90 -6.55 -52.85
CA ALA A 518 -38.78 -6.03 -54.21
C ALA A 518 -40.07 -6.29 -55.02
N LEU A 519 -41.07 -5.42 -54.84
CA LEU A 519 -42.21 -5.27 -55.75
C LEU A 519 -42.03 -3.99 -56.58
N ALA A 520 -41.35 -4.11 -57.73
CA ALA A 520 -41.20 -3.04 -58.70
C ALA A 520 -41.43 -3.54 -60.13
N SER A 521 -42.68 -3.41 -60.56
CA SER A 521 -43.16 -3.24 -61.92
C SER A 521 -42.11 -2.95 -63.02
N VAL A 522 -42.06 -3.83 -64.03
CA VAL A 522 -41.57 -3.49 -65.38
C VAL A 522 -42.71 -3.70 -66.37
N ALA A 523 -43.19 -2.61 -66.96
CA ALA A 523 -44.21 -2.63 -68.00
C ALA A 523 -43.64 -1.96 -69.26
N ALA A 524 -43.18 -2.76 -70.23
CA ALA A 524 -42.84 -2.30 -71.58
C ALA A 524 -42.88 -3.47 -72.60
N VAL A 525 -44.06 -3.69 -73.17
CA VAL A 525 -44.35 -4.15 -74.55
C VAL A 525 -43.19 -4.75 -75.37
N ILE A 526 -43.24 -6.06 -75.65
CA ILE A 526 -43.03 -6.61 -77.01
C ILE A 526 -44.14 -7.63 -77.31
N MET A 527 -44.56 -7.67 -78.57
CA MET A 527 -45.74 -8.37 -79.09
C MET A 527 -45.39 -9.77 -79.67
N LEU A 528 -46.44 -10.54 -79.95
CA LEU A 528 -46.52 -11.71 -80.87
C LEU A 528 -46.19 -13.14 -80.38
N CYS A 529 -47.22 -13.98 -80.54
CA CYS A 529 -47.22 -15.33 -81.14
C CYS A 529 -47.40 -16.61 -80.29
N PHE A 530 -48.57 -17.24 -80.52
CA PHE A 530 -48.85 -18.69 -80.66
C PHE A 530 -48.42 -19.66 -79.53
N LEU A 531 -49.34 -20.26 -78.75
CA LEU A 531 -50.34 -21.32 -79.04
C LEU A 531 -49.85 -22.73 -78.68
N CYS A 532 -50.71 -23.47 -77.97
CA CYS A 532 -50.56 -24.87 -77.53
C CYS A 532 -49.39 -25.17 -76.53
N GLY A 533 -49.58 -26.02 -75.53
CA GLY A 533 -50.82 -26.68 -75.10
C GLY A 533 -50.61 -27.61 -73.90
N SER A 534 -51.71 -27.88 -73.21
CA SER A 534 -52.07 -29.19 -72.64
C SER A 534 -51.01 -30.05 -71.92
N SER A 535 -51.25 -30.21 -70.62
CA SER A 535 -51.53 -31.51 -70.00
C SER A 535 -50.39 -32.38 -69.41
N VAL A 536 -50.55 -32.62 -68.10
CA VAL A 536 -50.78 -33.96 -67.48
C VAL A 536 -49.63 -34.67 -66.70
N LEU A 537 -50.06 -35.16 -65.52
CA LEU A 537 -49.53 -36.22 -64.64
C LEU A 537 -48.24 -35.99 -63.80
N SER A 538 -48.48 -35.66 -62.53
CA SER A 538 -48.34 -36.53 -61.33
C SER A 538 -47.53 -37.84 -61.37
N ILE A 539 -47.19 -38.31 -60.16
CA ILE A 539 -46.57 -39.61 -59.75
C ILE A 539 -45.02 -39.48 -59.65
N PHE A 540 -44.34 -39.78 -58.54
CA PHE A 540 -44.74 -40.34 -57.22
C PHE A 540 -44.18 -39.52 -56.07
#